data_AF-A0A6G3S9N7-F1
#
_entry.id   AF-A0A6G3S9N7-F1
#
_cell.length_a   1.000
_cell.length_b   1.000
_cell.length_c   1.000
_cell.angle_alpha   90.00
_cell.angle_beta   90.00
_cell.angle_gamma   90.00
#
_symmetry.space_group_name_H-M   'P 1'
#
loop_
_entity.id
_entity.type
_entity.pdbx_description
1 polymer ?
#
loop_
_entity_poly.entity_id
_entity_poly.type
_entity_poly.pdbx_seq_one_letter_code
_entity_poly.pdbx_strand_id
1 'polypeptide(L)'
;PGEPTRLDFEYMRWMADFLNDAYPETKRAKSRLTHLGGGACTLARYFAAAWPGSRSTVVEIDSELAVLARELFDVPRSPTV
;
A
#
# COMPACT_ATOMS: atom_id res chain seq x y z
N PRO A 1 -0.87 -14.60 7.23
CA PRO A 1 -2.30 -14.31 7.01
C PRO A 1 -2.46 -13.25 5.92
N GLY A 2 -3.45 -13.44 5.04
CA GLY A 2 -4.04 -12.38 4.21
C GLY A 2 -3.33 -11.96 2.92
N GLU A 3 -2.42 -12.75 2.35
CA GLU A 3 -1.88 -12.58 0.97
C GLU A 3 -1.73 -11.11 0.52
N PRO A 4 -0.77 -10.32 1.07
CA PRO A 4 -0.70 -8.87 0.85
C PRO A 4 -0.46 -8.46 -0.61
N THR A 5 0.07 -9.37 -1.43
CA THR A 5 0.27 -9.16 -2.86
C THR A 5 -0.95 -9.54 -3.71
N ARG A 6 -2.00 -10.12 -3.11
CA ARG A 6 -3.26 -10.42 -3.78
C ARG A 6 -4.15 -9.19 -3.79
N LEU A 7 -4.48 -8.75 -4.99
CA LEU A 7 -5.40 -7.65 -5.25
C LEU A 7 -6.56 -8.18 -6.08
N ASP A 8 -7.72 -8.36 -5.45
CA ASP A 8 -8.90 -8.83 -6.16
C ASP A 8 -9.51 -7.71 -7.03
N PHE A 9 -9.45 -6.45 -6.57
CA PHE A 9 -9.91 -5.29 -7.34
C PHE A 9 -8.98 -4.97 -8.51
N GLU A 10 -9.53 -4.99 -9.72
CA GLU A 10 -8.89 -4.83 -11.01
C GLU A 10 -8.13 -3.51 -11.11
N TYR A 11 -8.75 -2.42 -10.66
CA TYR A 11 -8.12 -1.10 -10.72
C TYR A 11 -6.86 -1.02 -9.84
N MET A 12 -6.82 -1.73 -8.71
CA MET A 12 -5.62 -1.81 -7.87
C MET A 12 -4.51 -2.60 -8.58
N ARG A 13 -4.86 -3.69 -9.28
CA ARG A 13 -3.92 -4.44 -10.12
C ARG A 13 -3.33 -3.56 -11.22
N TRP A 14 -4.16 -2.80 -11.93
CA TRP A 14 -3.68 -1.90 -12.99
C TRP A 14 -2.69 -0.85 -12.46
N MET A 15 -2.97 -0.25 -11.31
CA MET A 15 -2.04 0.70 -10.68
C MET A 15 -0.74 0.03 -10.22
N ALA A 16 -0.84 -1.16 -9.63
CA ALA A 16 0.33 -1.94 -9.21
C ALA A 16 1.22 -2.31 -10.41
N ASP A 17 0.63 -2.84 -11.47
CA ASP A 17 1.35 -3.27 -12.67
C ASP A 17 2.02 -2.08 -13.36
N PHE A 18 1.32 -0.95 -13.50
CA PHE A 18 1.92 0.28 -14.06
C PHE A 18 3.13 0.74 -13.25
N LEU A 19 3.02 0.81 -11.92
CA LEU A 19 4.12 1.25 -11.07
C LEU A 19 5.28 0.24 -11.06
N ASN A 20 4.97 -1.06 -11.09
CA ASN A 20 5.98 -2.12 -11.19
C ASN A 20 6.77 -1.99 -12.49
N ASP A 21 6.12 -1.76 -13.62
CA ASP A 21 6.79 -1.61 -14.91
C ASP A 21 7.59 -0.29 -15.00
N ALA A 22 7.00 0.82 -14.57
CA ALA A 22 7.60 2.15 -14.70
C ALA A 22 8.81 2.37 -13.75
N TYR A 23 8.87 1.67 -12.61
CA TYR A 23 9.93 1.87 -11.61
C TYR A 23 10.90 0.68 -11.54
N PRO A 24 12.20 0.90 -11.83
CA PRO A 24 13.19 -0.17 -11.77
C PRO A 24 13.38 -0.64 -10.32
N GLU A 25 13.60 -1.94 -10.16
CA GLU A 25 13.68 -2.62 -8.87
C GLU A 25 14.70 -1.98 -7.92
N THR A 26 15.85 -1.55 -8.46
CA THR A 26 16.93 -0.87 -7.71
C THR A 26 16.50 0.42 -7.02
N LYS A 27 15.40 1.05 -7.45
CA LYS A 27 14.85 2.28 -6.86
C LYS A 27 13.69 2.04 -5.90
N ARG A 28 13.03 0.88 -5.97
CA ARG A 28 11.79 0.58 -5.22
C ARG A 28 11.97 0.62 -3.71
N ALA A 29 13.09 0.10 -3.20
CA ALA A 29 13.37 0.02 -1.76
C ALA A 29 13.52 1.38 -1.06
N LYS A 30 13.65 2.49 -1.80
CA LYS A 30 13.76 3.85 -1.24
C LYS A 30 12.54 4.72 -1.58
N SER A 31 11.55 4.15 -2.26
CA SER A 31 10.35 4.86 -2.70
C SER A 31 9.54 5.38 -1.51
N ARG A 32 8.99 6.59 -1.68
CA ARG A 32 8.04 7.22 -0.77
C ARG A 32 6.73 7.40 -1.52
N LEU A 33 5.73 6.59 -1.19
CA LEU A 33 4.43 6.57 -1.84
C LEU A 33 3.43 7.38 -1.01
N THR A 34 2.71 8.30 -1.64
CA THR A 34 1.62 9.03 -1.00
C THR A 34 0.31 8.64 -1.68
N HIS A 35 -0.62 8.09 -0.90
CA HIS A 35 -1.93 7.64 -1.34
C HIS A 35 -2.96 8.67 -0.87
N LEU A 36 -3.61 9.36 -1.80
CA LEU A 36 -4.70 10.29 -1.50
C LEU A 36 -6.01 9.50 -1.51
N GLY A 37 -6.48 9.10 -0.34
CA GLY A 37 -7.43 8.00 -0.15
C GLY A 37 -6.76 6.64 -0.24
N GLY A 38 -7.27 5.65 0.48
CA GLY A 38 -6.60 4.35 0.52
C GLY A 38 -7.43 3.12 0.87
N GLY A 39 -8.73 3.26 1.17
CA GLY A 39 -9.71 2.17 1.30
C GLY A 39 -9.13 0.90 1.92
N ALA A 40 -9.07 0.85 3.26
CA ALA A 40 -8.40 -0.20 4.06
C ALA A 40 -6.86 -0.23 3.98
N CYS A 41 -6.23 0.75 3.34
CA CYS A 41 -4.78 0.80 3.10
C CYS A 41 -4.25 -0.39 2.28
N THR A 42 -5.10 -1.04 1.49
CA THR A 42 -4.76 -2.27 0.76
C THR A 42 -3.62 -2.07 -0.24
N LEU A 43 -3.67 -1.00 -1.04
CA LEU A 43 -2.61 -0.74 -2.02
C LEU A 43 -1.28 -0.35 -1.36
N ALA A 44 -1.34 0.37 -0.23
CA ALA A 44 -0.16 0.69 0.55
C ALA A 44 0.47 -0.56 1.18
N ARG A 45 -0.36 -1.48 1.72
CA ARG A 45 0.05 -2.79 2.21
C ARG A 45 0.64 -3.66 1.10
N TYR A 46 0.07 -3.61 -0.11
CA TYR A 46 0.64 -4.28 -1.29
C TYR A 46 2.05 -3.80 -1.56
N PHE A 47 2.29 -2.49 -1.67
CA PHE A 47 3.63 -1.97 -1.98
C PHE A 47 4.61 -2.16 -0.83
N ALA A 48 4.17 -2.15 0.43
CA ALA A 48 5.02 -2.51 1.55
C ALA A 48 5.57 -3.95 1.42
N ALA A 49 4.77 -4.89 0.88
CA ALA A 49 5.19 -6.26 0.64
C ALA A 49 5.97 -6.42 -0.69
N ALA A 50 5.47 -5.84 -1.78
CA ALA A 50 6.05 -5.98 -3.11
C ALA A 50 7.36 -5.19 -3.28
N TRP A 51 7.50 -4.05 -2.58
CA TRP A 51 8.67 -3.16 -2.63
C TRP A 51 9.30 -3.05 -1.23
N PRO A 52 10.03 -4.08 -0.76
CA PRO A 52 10.62 -4.07 0.57
C PRO A 52 11.51 -2.84 0.82
N GLY A 53 11.27 -2.14 1.92
CA GLY A 53 11.96 -0.90 2.29
C GLY A 53 11.26 0.39 1.85
N SER A 54 10.28 0.30 0.95
CA SER A 54 9.43 1.44 0.61
C SER A 54 8.62 1.93 1.83
N ARG A 55 8.20 3.19 1.77
CA ARG A 55 7.35 3.80 2.80
C ARG A 55 6.12 4.40 2.15
N SER A 56 4.95 4.11 2.72
CA SER A 56 3.68 4.68 2.30
C SER A 56 3.14 5.65 3.33
N THR A 57 2.43 6.67 2.86
CA THR A 57 1.58 7.53 3.68
C THR A 57 0.21 7.56 3.01
N VAL A 58 -0.82 7.15 3.75
CA VAL A 58 -2.21 7.19 3.29
C VAL A 58 -2.90 8.38 3.95
N VAL A 59 -3.40 9.31 3.13
CA VAL A 59 -4.20 10.44 3.58
C VAL A 59 -5.66 10.04 3.45
N GLU A 60 -6.25 9.61 4.57
CA GLU A 60 -7.64 9.19 4.66
C GLU A 60 -8.48 10.29 5.34
N ILE A 61 -9.64 10.60 4.76
CA ILE A 61 -10.53 11.65 5.28
C ILE A 61 -11.37 11.14 6.46
N ASP A 62 -11.70 9.85 6.45
CA ASP A 62 -12.50 9.21 7.49
C ASP A 62 -11.60 8.66 8.60
N SER A 63 -11.69 9.28 9.79
CA SER A 63 -10.89 8.89 10.94
C SER A 63 -11.26 7.49 11.48
N GLU A 64 -12.52 7.10 11.41
CA GLU A 64 -12.97 5.80 11.91
C GLU A 64 -12.45 4.69 10.98
N LEU A 65 -12.52 4.90 9.66
CA LEU A 65 -11.91 4.01 8.69
C LEU A 65 -10.39 3.86 8.90
N ALA A 66 -9.69 4.95 9.23
CA ALA A 66 -8.25 4.89 9.49
C ALA A 66 -7.92 4.02 10.72
N VAL A 67 -8.72 4.11 11.80
CA VAL A 67 -8.59 3.26 12.99
C VAL A 67 -8.86 1.80 12.64
N LEU A 68 -10.02 1.53 12.02
CA LEU A 68 -10.42 0.17 11.62
C LEU A 68 -9.38 -0.47 10.70
N ALA A 69 -8.75 0.31 9.81
CA ALA A 69 -7.71 -0.22 8.95
C ALA A 69 -6.48 -0.70 9.70
N ARG A 70 -6.08 -0.02 10.78
CA ARG A 70 -4.96 -0.46 11.61
C ARG A 70 -5.32 -1.64 12.50
N GLU A 71 -6.57 -1.74 12.93
CA GLU A 71 -7.02 -2.83 13.81
C GLU A 71 -7.33 -4.13 13.05
N LEU A 72 -7.89 -4.03 11.82
CA LEU A 72 -8.54 -5.17 11.17
C LEU A 72 -7.88 -5.62 9.85
N PHE A 73 -7.08 -4.78 9.18
CA PHE A 73 -6.64 -5.05 7.80
C PHE A 73 -5.16 -5.41 7.64
N ASP A 74 -4.52 -5.91 8.70
CA ASP A 74 -3.12 -6.42 8.66
C ASP A 74 -2.14 -5.41 8.04
N VAL A 75 -2.31 -4.14 8.39
CA VAL A 75 -1.49 -3.05 7.86
C VAL A 75 -0.18 -2.98 8.65
N PRO A 76 1.00 -2.97 7.98
CA PRO A 76 2.28 -2.82 8.65
C PRO A 76 2.37 -1.55 9.49
N ARG A 77 3.12 -1.60 10.59
CA ARG A 77 3.33 -0.42 11.44
C ARG A 77 4.02 0.72 10.67
N SER A 78 3.74 1.95 11.12
CA SER A 78 4.50 3.13 10.71
C SER A 78 6.00 2.95 11.01
N PRO A 79 6.92 3.40 10.14
CA PRO A 79 6.70 4.24 8.95
C PRO A 79 6.49 3.47 7.64
N THR A 80 6.23 2.17 7.69
CA THR A 80 6.07 1.36 6.47
C THR A 80 4.75 1.70 5.75
N VAL A 81 3.63 1.80 6.47
CA VAL A 81 2.32 2.24 5.96
C VAL A 81 1.61 3.16 6.94
#